data_AF-A0A447NF90-F1
#
_entry.id   AF-A0A447NF90-F1
#
_cell.length_a   1.000
_cell.length_b   1.000
_cell.length_c   1.000
_cell.angle_alpha   90.00
_cell.angle_beta   90.00
_cell.angle_gamma   90.00
#
_symmetry.space_group_name_H-M   'P 1'
#
loop_
_entity.id
_entity.type
_entity.pdbx_description
1 polymer ?
#
loop_
_entity_poly.entity_id
_entity_poly.type
_entity_poly.pdbx_seq_one_letter_code
_entity_poly.pdbx_strand_id
1 'polypeptide(L)'
;MRRIEIVLGELERLTRGLCLADLAQETAFTAEAIGFNLGLARNSVSKDLNQLWNDGLAIKSRGRPVYFLHRQALETLLGRQLEESEREVRSVADVLPHEEHYAPDDPFTSLIGYDRSLRDAVEKGRAAVLYPHGLHVLLTGPSGVGKTFFAELMHRFACEQASGAIPPLVYFNCAEYAHNPELLSSHLFGHRQGAFTGANEHKTGLVEQADGGYLLLDEVHRLSYEGQEKLFSILDKGEYRPLGVSSQPRSISVRLICATTEPVGSALLRTFQRRIQVCIDLPGIRQRSVEEQIRTDRGVLTAGKPQNRTHGQH
;
A
#
# COMPACT_ATOMS: atom_id res chain seq x y z
N MET A 1 5.24 24.26 -43.54
CA MET A 1 5.23 23.55 -42.24
C MET A 1 5.20 24.59 -41.13
N ARG A 2 4.24 24.51 -40.20
CA ARG A 2 4.13 25.49 -39.11
C ARG A 2 5.29 25.28 -38.13
N ARG A 3 5.81 26.35 -37.53
CA ARG A 3 6.95 26.29 -36.58
C ARG A 3 6.74 25.25 -35.46
N ILE A 4 5.52 25.19 -34.92
CA ILE A 4 5.14 24.22 -33.89
C ILE A 4 5.26 22.76 -34.34
N GLU A 5 5.01 22.46 -35.62
CA GLU A 5 5.18 21.12 -36.20
C GLU A 5 6.66 20.74 -36.28
N ILE A 6 7.54 21.72 -36.56
CA ILE A 6 9.00 21.53 -36.57
C ILE A 6 9.52 21.26 -35.16
N VAL A 7 9.05 22.03 -34.17
CA VAL A 7 9.38 21.83 -32.76
C VAL A 7 8.91 20.46 -32.26
N LEU A 8 7.70 20.04 -32.64
CA LEU A 8 7.17 18.72 -32.29
C LEU A 8 8.02 17.60 -32.90
N GLY A 9 8.35 17.68 -34.19
CA GLY A 9 9.16 16.68 -34.86
C GLY A 9 10.57 16.54 -34.27
N GLU A 10 11.18 17.66 -33.86
CA GLU A 10 12.49 17.62 -33.18
C GLU A 10 12.38 17.03 -31.76
N LEU A 11 11.34 17.39 -31.00
CA LEU A 11 11.10 16.81 -29.68
C LEU A 11 10.88 15.29 -29.77
N GLU A 12 10.13 14.83 -30.77
CA GLU A 12 9.90 13.41 -31.05
C GLU A 12 11.21 12.70 -31.42
N ARG A 13 12.01 13.27 -32.34
CA ARG A 13 13.31 12.72 -32.75
C ARG A 13 14.26 12.57 -31.56
N LEU A 14 14.35 13.61 -30.74
CA LEU A 14 15.19 13.64 -29.55
C LEU A 14 14.73 12.63 -28.49
N THR A 15 13.41 12.55 -28.23
CA THR A 15 12.84 11.59 -27.26
C THR A 15 13.03 10.13 -27.70
N ARG A 16 12.91 9.85 -29.01
CA ARG A 16 13.21 8.50 -29.56
C ARG A 16 14.68 8.10 -29.44
N GLY A 17 15.59 9.06 -29.30
CA GLY A 17 17.01 8.80 -29.12
C GLY A 17 17.40 8.44 -27.69
N LEU A 18 16.48 8.53 -26.73
CA LEU A 18 16.73 8.20 -25.33
C LEU A 18 16.58 6.69 -25.07
N CYS A 19 17.32 6.20 -24.08
CA CYS A 19 17.06 4.94 -23.41
C CYS A 19 16.59 5.17 -21.96
N LEU A 20 16.17 4.10 -21.27
CA LEU A 20 15.71 4.20 -19.87
C LEU A 20 16.79 4.73 -18.92
N ALA A 21 18.07 4.40 -19.16
CA ALA A 21 19.18 4.91 -18.36
C ALA A 21 19.36 6.43 -18.48
N ASP A 22 19.07 7.00 -19.66
CA ASP A 22 19.18 8.44 -19.88
C ASP A 22 18.11 9.19 -19.05
N LEU A 23 16.88 8.68 -19.03
CA LEU A 23 15.79 9.23 -18.21
C LEU A 23 16.11 9.16 -16.70
N ALA A 24 16.78 8.09 -16.26
CA ALA A 24 17.20 7.90 -14.86
C ALA A 24 18.26 8.92 -14.44
N GLN A 25 19.10 9.35 -15.39
CA GLN A 25 20.09 10.41 -15.22
C GLN A 25 19.52 11.82 -15.46
N GLU A 26 18.19 11.97 -15.46
CA GLU A 26 17.46 13.21 -15.74
C GLU A 26 17.73 13.82 -17.13
N THR A 27 18.14 13.00 -18.10
CA THR A 27 18.40 13.47 -19.46
C THR A 27 17.09 13.78 -20.17
N ALA A 28 16.85 15.06 -20.43
CA ALA A 28 15.73 15.54 -21.23
C ALA A 28 16.04 16.89 -21.88
N PHE A 29 15.08 17.42 -22.63
CA PHE A 29 15.32 18.54 -23.55
C PHE A 29 14.72 19.83 -23.05
N THR A 30 15.56 20.87 -22.93
CA THR A 30 15.10 22.22 -22.58
C THR A 30 14.71 22.98 -23.84
N ALA A 31 13.91 24.05 -23.67
CA ALA A 31 13.58 24.96 -24.77
C ALA A 31 14.82 25.62 -25.40
N GLU A 32 15.92 25.72 -24.65
CA GLU A 32 17.19 26.27 -25.12
C GLU A 32 17.93 25.27 -26.02
N ALA A 33 18.01 24.00 -25.63
CA ALA A 33 18.63 22.94 -26.43
C ALA A 33 17.88 22.73 -27.76
N ILE A 34 16.55 22.68 -27.72
CA ILE A 34 15.72 22.52 -28.94
C ILE A 34 15.84 23.77 -29.83
N GLY A 35 15.84 24.97 -29.23
CA GLY A 35 16.06 26.22 -29.96
C GLY A 35 17.41 26.27 -30.68
N PHE A 36 18.47 25.81 -30.02
CA PHE A 36 19.80 25.70 -30.61
C PHE A 36 19.82 24.76 -31.81
N ASN A 37 19.25 23.55 -31.70
CA ASN A 37 19.22 22.57 -32.79
C ASN A 37 18.47 23.07 -34.03
N LEU A 38 17.39 23.84 -33.82
CA LEU A 38 16.51 24.31 -34.88
C LEU A 38 16.87 25.72 -35.41
N GLY A 39 17.85 26.40 -34.81
CA GLY A 39 18.14 27.80 -35.13
C GLY A 39 16.98 28.75 -34.76
N LEU A 40 16.20 28.41 -33.74
CA LEU A 40 15.02 29.16 -33.29
C LEU A 40 15.28 29.86 -31.95
N ALA A 41 14.68 31.04 -31.77
CA ALA A 41 14.76 31.75 -30.50
C ALA A 41 14.09 30.94 -29.36
N ARG A 42 14.79 30.79 -28.23
CA ARG A 42 14.32 30.08 -27.02
C ARG A 42 12.89 30.43 -26.62
N ASN A 43 12.52 31.71 -26.64
CA ASN A 43 11.19 32.17 -26.21
C ASN A 43 10.08 31.63 -27.12
N SER A 44 10.34 31.56 -28.43
CA SER A 44 9.42 31.00 -29.41
C SER A 44 9.24 29.50 -29.21
N VAL A 45 10.35 28.78 -28.99
CA VAL A 45 10.34 27.33 -28.73
C VAL A 45 9.64 27.02 -27.41
N SER A 46 9.90 27.79 -26.35
CA SER A 46 9.22 27.62 -25.06
C SER A 46 7.71 27.82 -25.17
N LYS A 47 7.26 28.81 -25.95
CA LYS A 47 5.83 29.03 -26.22
C LYS A 47 5.21 27.83 -26.94
N ASP A 48 5.88 27.33 -27.98
CA ASP A 48 5.41 26.18 -28.76
C ASP A 48 5.39 24.89 -27.91
N LEU A 49 6.41 24.65 -27.09
CA LEU A 49 6.47 23.49 -26.18
C LEU A 49 5.38 23.50 -25.11
N ASN A 50 5.05 24.67 -24.54
CA ASN A 50 3.92 24.77 -23.61
C ASN A 50 2.58 24.58 -24.32
N GLN A 51 2.46 24.99 -25.59
CA GLN A 51 1.28 24.69 -26.40
C GLN A 51 1.15 23.19 -26.66
N LEU A 52 2.23 22.51 -27.07
CA LEU A 52 2.27 21.06 -27.26
C LEU A 52 1.96 20.30 -25.97
N TRP A 53 2.45 20.80 -24.84
CA TRP A 53 2.07 20.28 -23.53
C TRP A 53 0.57 20.44 -23.28
N ASN A 54 -0.02 21.62 -23.51
CA ASN A 54 -1.48 21.83 -23.37
C ASN A 54 -2.29 20.89 -24.29
N ASP A 55 -1.82 20.70 -25.53
CA ASP A 55 -2.45 19.84 -26.54
C ASP A 55 -2.28 18.33 -26.24
N GLY A 56 -1.56 17.98 -25.17
CA GLY A 56 -1.38 16.60 -24.72
C GLY A 56 -0.32 15.81 -25.47
N LEU A 57 0.51 16.48 -26.27
CA LEU A 57 1.56 15.87 -27.11
C LEU A 57 2.94 15.84 -26.43
N ALA A 58 3.11 16.59 -25.33
CA ALA A 58 4.36 16.66 -24.59
C ALA A 58 4.16 16.48 -23.07
N ILE A 59 5.19 15.95 -22.42
CA ILE A 59 5.34 15.85 -20.97
C ILE A 59 6.28 16.96 -20.51
N LYS A 60 6.01 17.56 -19.34
CA LYS A 60 6.75 18.71 -18.81
C LYS A 60 7.25 18.45 -17.39
N SER A 61 8.47 18.87 -17.06
CA SER A 61 8.96 18.88 -15.67
C SER A 61 8.67 20.21 -14.95
N ARG A 62 8.46 20.16 -13.63
CA ARG A 62 8.30 21.34 -12.76
C ARG A 62 9.62 21.96 -12.29
N GLY A 63 10.74 21.27 -12.54
CA GLY A 63 12.07 21.68 -12.12
C GLY A 63 12.63 22.91 -12.85
N ARG A 64 13.79 23.38 -12.37
CA ARG A 64 14.64 24.36 -13.07
C ARG A 64 16.00 23.71 -13.33
N PRO A 65 16.40 23.48 -14.59
CA PRO A 65 15.70 23.87 -15.82
C PRO A 65 14.42 23.05 -16.10
N VAL A 66 13.51 23.63 -16.89
CA VAL A 66 12.27 22.96 -17.34
C VAL A 66 12.58 22.07 -18.52
N TYR A 67 12.21 20.80 -18.41
CA TYR A 67 12.41 19.78 -19.43
C TYR A 67 11.10 19.40 -20.11
N PHE A 68 11.23 18.99 -21.37
CA PHE A 68 10.14 18.52 -22.21
C PHE A 68 10.51 17.18 -22.85
N LEU A 69 9.52 16.29 -22.96
CA LEU A 69 9.62 15.01 -23.68
C LEU A 69 8.37 14.81 -24.54
N HIS A 70 8.52 14.13 -25.67
CA HIS A 70 7.38 13.80 -26.53
C HIS A 70 6.58 12.63 -25.94
N ARG A 71 5.26 12.81 -25.74
CA ARG A 71 4.41 11.82 -25.03
C ARG A 71 4.43 10.45 -25.69
N GLN A 72 4.07 10.37 -26.97
CA GLN A 72 3.93 9.07 -27.64
C GLN A 72 5.28 8.34 -27.80
N ALA A 73 6.36 9.09 -28.00
CA ALA A 73 7.70 8.50 -28.07
C ALA A 73 8.13 7.96 -26.71
N LEU A 74 7.79 8.67 -25.62
CA LEU A 74 8.05 8.23 -24.26
C LEU A 74 7.20 7.01 -23.87
N GLU A 75 5.91 6.99 -24.21
CA GLU A 75 5.04 5.82 -24.02
C GLU A 75 5.58 4.57 -24.74
N THR A 76 6.11 4.77 -25.96
CA THR A 76 6.77 3.68 -26.72
C THR A 76 8.02 3.20 -26.01
N LEU A 77 8.85 4.12 -25.48
CA LEU A 77 10.07 3.79 -24.74
C LEU A 77 9.77 3.06 -23.42
N LEU A 78 8.71 3.43 -22.72
CA LEU A 78 8.29 2.81 -21.45
C LEU A 78 7.47 1.53 -21.64
N GLY A 79 6.97 1.27 -22.86
CA GLY A 79 6.07 0.16 -23.13
C GLY A 79 4.71 0.27 -22.43
N ARG A 80 4.28 1.47 -22.02
CA ARG A 80 2.98 1.75 -21.37
C ARG A 80 2.41 3.09 -21.80
N GLN A 81 1.11 3.28 -21.65
CA GLN A 81 0.49 4.59 -21.81
C GLN A 81 0.65 5.44 -20.55
N LEU A 82 0.83 6.74 -20.73
CA LEU A 82 0.95 7.70 -19.63
C LEU A 82 -0.43 8.27 -19.31
N GLU A 83 -0.74 8.36 -18.02
CA GLU A 83 -1.96 8.97 -17.53
C GLU A 83 -1.92 10.50 -17.63
N GLU A 84 -3.09 11.14 -17.55
CA GLU A 84 -3.19 12.61 -17.56
C GLU A 84 -2.46 13.27 -16.38
N SER A 85 -2.39 12.58 -15.23
CA SER A 85 -1.62 12.98 -14.04
C SER A 85 -0.11 13.00 -14.29
N GLU A 86 0.39 12.25 -15.25
CA GLU A 86 1.82 12.08 -15.57
C GLU A 86 2.30 13.05 -16.66
N ARG A 87 1.42 13.93 -17.17
CA ARG A 87 1.78 14.99 -18.14
C ARG A 87 2.67 16.08 -17.54
N GLU A 88 2.65 16.22 -16.22
CA GLU A 88 3.47 17.18 -15.50
C GLU A 88 4.15 16.51 -14.30
N VAL A 89 5.44 16.26 -14.42
CA VAL A 89 6.25 15.51 -13.44
C VAL A 89 7.19 16.42 -12.65
N ARG A 90 7.66 15.99 -11.49
CA ARG A 90 8.62 16.80 -10.70
C ARG A 90 10.02 16.69 -11.30
N SER A 91 10.42 15.47 -11.61
CA SER A 91 11.66 15.11 -12.30
C SER A 91 11.38 14.28 -13.55
N VAL A 92 12.35 14.19 -14.46
CA VAL A 92 12.25 13.31 -15.64
C VAL A 92 12.23 11.83 -15.22
N ALA A 93 12.94 11.49 -14.15
CA ALA A 93 13.02 10.13 -13.62
C ALA A 93 11.65 9.65 -13.06
N ASP A 94 10.76 10.54 -12.64
CA ASP A 94 9.42 10.18 -12.15
C ASP A 94 8.56 9.46 -13.22
N VAL A 95 8.93 9.61 -14.50
CA VAL A 95 8.23 8.98 -15.63
C VAL A 95 8.66 7.52 -15.80
N LEU A 96 9.85 7.16 -15.30
CA LEU A 96 10.31 5.78 -15.35
C LEU A 96 9.41 4.90 -14.49
N PRO A 97 9.15 3.65 -14.90
CA PRO A 97 8.75 2.63 -13.95
C PRO A 97 9.80 2.61 -12.85
N HIS A 98 9.38 2.80 -11.60
CA HIS A 98 10.28 2.68 -10.47
C HIS A 98 10.71 1.21 -10.35
N GLU A 99 11.81 0.86 -11.00
CA GLU A 99 12.62 -0.28 -10.58
C GLU A 99 13.37 0.14 -9.31
N GLU A 100 12.63 0.22 -8.20
CA GLU A 100 13.29 -0.07 -6.94
C GLU A 100 13.79 -1.51 -7.06
N HIS A 101 15.10 -1.71 -6.96
CA HIS A 101 15.70 -3.03 -6.79
C HIS A 101 15.17 -3.63 -5.48
N TYR A 102 13.94 -4.14 -5.51
CA TYR A 102 13.42 -4.98 -4.46
C TYR A 102 14.31 -6.21 -4.41
N ALA A 103 14.70 -6.62 -3.21
CA ALA A 103 15.37 -7.90 -3.05
C ALA A 103 14.54 -8.96 -3.78
N PRO A 104 15.15 -9.88 -4.55
CA PRO A 104 14.43 -10.87 -5.35
C PRO A 104 13.44 -11.74 -4.55
N ASP A 105 13.49 -11.70 -3.22
CA ASP A 105 12.62 -12.43 -2.29
C ASP A 105 11.55 -11.57 -1.60
N ASP A 106 11.32 -10.32 -2.02
CA ASP A 106 10.37 -9.46 -1.34
C ASP A 106 8.91 -9.96 -1.43
N PRO A 107 8.21 -10.23 -0.30
CA PRO A 107 6.86 -10.78 -0.28
C PRO A 107 5.84 -9.94 -1.04
N PHE A 108 6.00 -8.62 -1.09
CA PHE A 108 5.06 -7.73 -1.78
C PHE A 108 5.10 -7.89 -3.29
N THR A 109 6.16 -8.43 -3.88
CA THR A 109 6.23 -8.68 -5.33
C THR A 109 5.19 -9.69 -5.81
N SER A 110 4.66 -10.51 -4.90
CA SER A 110 3.55 -11.44 -5.18
C SER A 110 2.19 -10.75 -5.33
N LEU A 111 2.08 -9.48 -4.92
CA LEU A 111 0.84 -8.72 -4.96
C LEU A 111 0.64 -8.11 -6.36
N ILE A 112 -0.49 -8.40 -7.00
CA ILE A 112 -0.81 -7.81 -8.30
C ILE A 112 -0.98 -6.29 -8.15
N GLY A 113 -0.13 -5.53 -8.84
CA GLY A 113 -0.11 -4.07 -8.79
C GLY A 113 0.82 -3.48 -7.74
N TYR A 114 1.70 -4.28 -7.12
CA TYR A 114 2.63 -3.84 -6.08
C TYR A 114 3.56 -2.68 -6.51
N ASP A 115 3.88 -2.60 -7.79
CA ASP A 115 4.72 -1.58 -8.44
C ASP A 115 3.89 -0.50 -9.16
N ARG A 116 2.56 -0.59 -9.09
CA ARG A 116 1.60 0.27 -9.80
C ARG A 116 0.50 0.77 -8.87
N SER A 117 -0.74 0.28 -9.03
CA SER A 117 -1.92 0.79 -8.31
C SER A 117 -1.85 0.62 -6.79
N LEU A 118 -1.00 -0.30 -6.31
CA LEU A 118 -0.79 -0.58 -4.89
C LEU A 118 0.58 -0.12 -4.39
N ARG A 119 1.35 0.61 -5.20
CA ARG A 119 2.71 1.04 -4.84
C ARG A 119 2.75 1.82 -3.53
N ASP A 120 1.96 2.88 -3.42
CA ASP A 120 1.87 3.69 -2.19
C ASP A 120 1.48 2.84 -0.98
N ALA A 121 0.62 1.83 -1.18
CA ALA A 121 0.22 0.93 -0.12
C ALA A 121 1.39 0.05 0.32
N VAL A 122 2.11 -0.55 -0.64
CA VAL A 122 3.30 -1.37 -0.42
C VAL A 122 4.39 -0.57 0.30
N GLU A 123 4.70 0.64 -0.15
CA GLU A 123 5.69 1.52 0.47
C GLU A 123 5.34 1.85 1.93
N LYS A 124 4.08 2.19 2.20
CA LYS A 124 3.58 2.42 3.58
C LYS A 124 3.65 1.15 4.42
N GLY A 125 3.32 -0.01 3.85
CA GLY A 125 3.39 -1.31 4.53
C GLY A 125 4.82 -1.65 4.96
N ARG A 126 5.80 -1.45 4.07
CA ARG A 126 7.22 -1.60 4.36
C ARG A 126 7.68 -0.65 5.44
N ALA A 127 7.36 0.64 5.29
CA ALA A 127 7.76 1.67 6.25
C ALA A 127 7.20 1.36 7.66
N ALA A 128 5.97 0.86 7.75
CA ALA A 128 5.37 0.44 9.01
C ALA A 128 6.13 -0.71 9.69
N VAL A 129 6.65 -1.67 8.91
CA VAL A 129 7.43 -2.80 9.42
C VAL A 129 8.85 -2.39 9.80
N LEU A 130 9.52 -1.60 8.97
CA LEU A 130 10.93 -1.19 9.15
C LEU A 130 11.13 -0.14 10.24
N TYR A 131 10.06 0.58 10.63
CA TYR A 131 10.14 1.56 11.69
C TYR A 131 10.65 0.91 13.00
N PRO A 132 11.43 1.60 13.85
CA PRO A 132 11.86 1.06 15.13
C PRO A 132 10.68 0.58 15.96
N HIS A 133 10.70 -0.71 16.32
CA HIS A 133 9.60 -1.39 17.02
C HIS A 133 8.29 -1.52 16.23
N GLY A 134 8.28 -1.29 14.92
CA GLY A 134 7.09 -1.37 14.05
C GLY A 134 6.01 -0.33 14.37
N LEU A 135 5.07 -0.15 13.44
CA LEU A 135 3.92 0.75 13.59
C LEU A 135 2.60 -0.03 13.53
N HIS A 136 1.57 0.55 14.14
CA HIS A 136 0.20 0.07 13.96
C HIS A 136 -0.33 0.52 12.61
N VAL A 137 -1.11 -0.35 11.96
CA VAL A 137 -1.62 -0.12 10.61
C VAL A 137 -3.12 -0.27 10.56
N LEU A 138 -3.78 0.65 9.85
CA LEU A 138 -5.19 0.57 9.47
C LEU A 138 -5.28 0.39 7.95
N LEU A 139 -5.79 -0.77 7.53
CA LEU A 139 -6.10 -1.11 6.15
C LEU A 139 -7.56 -0.76 5.86
N THR A 140 -7.79 0.12 4.88
CA THR A 140 -9.12 0.49 4.40
C THR A 140 -9.33 0.00 2.99
N GLY A 141 -10.59 -0.21 2.62
CA GLY A 141 -10.96 -0.51 1.25
C GLY A 141 -12.14 -1.47 1.16
N PRO A 142 -12.76 -1.61 -0.02
CA PRO A 142 -13.93 -2.48 -0.21
C PRO A 142 -13.70 -3.94 0.20
N SER A 143 -14.80 -4.70 0.31
CA SER A 143 -14.69 -6.15 0.53
C SER A 143 -14.02 -6.83 -0.66
N GLY A 144 -13.20 -7.85 -0.39
CA GLY A 144 -12.54 -8.65 -1.42
C GLY A 144 -11.32 -8.02 -2.11
N VAL A 145 -10.83 -6.85 -1.69
CA VAL A 145 -9.65 -6.19 -2.31
C VAL A 145 -8.30 -6.75 -1.87
N GLY A 146 -8.30 -7.75 -0.97
CA GLY A 146 -7.08 -8.42 -0.49
C GLY A 146 -6.46 -7.85 0.79
N LYS A 147 -7.22 -7.18 1.66
CA LYS A 147 -6.70 -6.60 2.93
C LYS A 147 -6.00 -7.63 3.82
N THR A 148 -6.62 -8.79 4.03
CA THR A 148 -6.04 -9.89 4.83
C THR A 148 -4.74 -10.38 4.23
N PHE A 149 -4.72 -10.62 2.91
CA PHE A 149 -3.51 -11.02 2.20
C PHE A 149 -2.41 -9.96 2.29
N PHE A 150 -2.75 -8.68 2.16
CA PHE A 150 -1.79 -7.57 2.33
C PHE A 150 -1.16 -7.57 3.73
N ALA A 151 -1.96 -7.78 4.78
CA ALA A 151 -1.47 -7.90 6.15
C ALA A 151 -0.56 -9.13 6.37
N GLU A 152 -0.87 -10.27 5.72
CA GLU A 152 0.00 -11.44 5.73
C GLU A 152 1.35 -11.16 5.04
N LEU A 153 1.36 -10.40 3.94
CA LEU A 153 2.59 -9.99 3.27
C LEU A 153 3.44 -9.06 4.15
N MET A 154 2.80 -8.12 4.85
CA MET A 154 3.49 -7.28 5.85
C MET A 154 4.16 -8.14 6.93
N HIS A 155 3.47 -9.17 7.44
CA HIS A 155 4.03 -10.08 8.44
C HIS A 155 5.18 -10.92 7.88
N ARG A 156 5.05 -11.46 6.67
CA ARG A 156 6.15 -12.20 6.00
C ARG A 156 7.38 -11.31 5.84
N PHE A 157 7.18 -10.08 5.39
CA PHE A 157 8.26 -9.10 5.28
C PHE A 157 8.89 -8.82 6.65
N ALA A 158 8.08 -8.68 7.72
CA ALA A 158 8.60 -8.54 9.07
C ALA A 158 9.42 -9.74 9.55
N CYS A 159 9.02 -10.96 9.18
CA CYS A 159 9.78 -12.18 9.48
C CYS A 159 11.16 -12.19 8.82
N GLU A 160 11.25 -11.69 7.58
CA GLU A 160 12.53 -11.58 6.85
C GLU A 160 13.46 -10.52 7.45
N GLN A 161 12.90 -9.44 7.98
CA GLN A 161 13.67 -8.39 8.66
C GLN A 161 14.04 -8.75 10.11
N ALA A 162 13.42 -9.77 10.69
CA ALA A 162 13.63 -10.13 12.08
C ALA A 162 15.03 -10.75 12.28
N SER A 163 15.87 -10.12 13.11
CA SER A 163 17.19 -10.64 13.49
C SER A 163 17.12 -11.68 14.63
N GLY A 164 15.94 -12.18 14.98
CA GLY A 164 15.69 -12.98 16.18
C GLY A 164 14.51 -13.95 16.03
N ALA A 165 13.70 -14.08 17.08
CA ALA A 165 12.52 -14.94 17.02
C ALA A 165 11.53 -14.42 15.96
N ILE A 166 10.94 -15.36 15.22
CA ILE A 166 9.89 -15.05 14.24
C ILE A 166 8.69 -14.46 15.00
N PRO A 167 8.25 -13.24 14.65
CA PRO A 167 7.12 -12.63 15.33
C PRO A 167 5.85 -13.47 15.09
N PRO A 168 5.02 -13.78 16.09
CA PRO A 168 3.76 -14.46 15.86
C PRO A 168 2.81 -13.58 15.02
N LEU A 169 1.95 -14.22 14.24
CA LEU A 169 0.80 -13.59 13.58
C LEU A 169 -0.47 -14.25 14.08
N VAL A 170 -1.32 -13.47 14.76
CA VAL A 170 -2.64 -13.92 15.20
C VAL A 170 -3.69 -13.21 14.36
N TYR A 171 -4.59 -13.99 13.75
CA TYR A 171 -5.71 -13.47 12.97
C TYR A 171 -7.02 -13.58 13.74
N PHE A 172 -7.84 -12.53 13.67
CA PHE A 172 -9.20 -12.56 14.19
C PHE A 172 -10.15 -11.76 13.31
N ASN A 173 -11.22 -12.39 12.85
CA ASN A 173 -12.31 -11.71 12.16
C ASN A 173 -13.38 -11.28 13.16
N CYS A 174 -13.52 -9.97 13.37
CA CYS A 174 -14.49 -9.43 14.34
C CYS A 174 -15.94 -9.68 13.91
N ALA A 175 -16.20 -9.92 12.62
CA ALA A 175 -17.55 -10.19 12.12
C ALA A 175 -18.12 -11.53 12.60
N GLU A 176 -17.27 -12.53 12.89
CA GLU A 176 -17.70 -13.87 13.34
C GLU A 176 -18.50 -13.84 14.64
N TYR A 177 -18.17 -12.89 15.52
CA TYR A 177 -18.78 -12.76 16.85
C TYR A 177 -19.47 -11.40 17.05
N ALA A 178 -19.75 -10.65 15.98
CA ALA A 178 -20.28 -9.29 16.07
C ALA A 178 -21.64 -9.20 16.80
N HIS A 179 -22.43 -10.28 16.77
CA HIS A 179 -23.72 -10.35 17.46
C HIS A 179 -23.61 -10.75 18.94
N ASN A 180 -22.40 -11.05 19.43
CA ASN A 180 -22.13 -11.36 20.83
C ASN A 180 -20.88 -10.60 21.32
N PRO A 181 -21.03 -9.31 21.70
CA PRO A 181 -19.91 -8.45 22.09
C PRO A 181 -19.09 -8.97 23.29
N GLU A 182 -19.74 -9.66 24.22
CA GLU A 182 -19.08 -10.27 25.38
C GLU A 182 -18.15 -11.40 24.95
N LEU A 183 -18.64 -12.30 24.09
CA LEU A 183 -17.85 -13.41 23.56
C LEU A 183 -16.70 -12.87 22.70
N LEU A 184 -16.96 -11.88 21.84
CA LEU A 184 -15.92 -11.22 21.04
C LEU A 184 -14.82 -10.66 21.95
N SER A 185 -15.19 -9.86 22.95
CA SER A 185 -14.24 -9.27 23.91
C SER A 185 -13.47 -10.34 24.69
N SER A 186 -14.15 -11.42 25.06
CA SER A 186 -13.57 -12.57 25.76
C SER A 186 -12.53 -13.30 24.90
N HIS A 187 -12.77 -13.46 23.59
CA HIS A 187 -11.78 -14.02 22.67
C HIS A 187 -10.57 -13.11 22.51
N LEU A 188 -10.78 -11.80 22.31
CA LEU A 188 -9.68 -10.86 22.10
C LEU A 188 -8.81 -10.66 23.33
N PHE A 189 -9.42 -10.34 24.47
CA PHE A 189 -8.70 -9.91 25.67
C PHE A 189 -8.50 -11.04 26.70
N GLY A 190 -9.19 -12.16 26.52
CA GLY A 190 -9.23 -13.22 27.53
C GLY A 190 -10.09 -12.84 28.72
N HIS A 191 -10.33 -13.80 29.61
CA HIS A 191 -11.12 -13.57 30.82
C HIS A 191 -10.67 -14.47 31.96
N ARG A 192 -10.90 -13.99 33.18
CA ARG A 192 -10.82 -14.82 34.38
C ARG A 192 -12.13 -15.57 34.60
N GLN A 193 -12.05 -16.75 35.20
CA GLN A 193 -13.22 -17.48 35.66
C GLN A 193 -14.12 -16.56 36.52
N GLY A 194 -15.42 -16.54 36.22
CA GLY A 194 -16.42 -15.71 36.89
C GLY A 194 -16.46 -14.24 36.44
N ALA A 195 -15.75 -13.87 35.37
CA ALA A 195 -15.77 -12.49 34.86
C ALA A 195 -17.15 -12.04 34.32
N PHE A 196 -17.95 -12.96 33.80
CA PHE A 196 -19.31 -12.75 33.30
C PHE A 196 -20.10 -14.07 33.34
N THR A 197 -21.41 -14.02 33.10
CA THR A 197 -22.27 -15.20 33.10
C THR A 197 -21.84 -16.18 32.00
N GLY A 198 -21.39 -17.38 32.38
CA GLY A 198 -20.86 -18.39 31.45
C GLY A 198 -19.33 -18.42 31.35
N ALA A 199 -18.61 -17.53 32.05
CA ALA A 199 -17.15 -17.58 32.20
C ALA A 199 -16.73 -18.70 33.18
N ASN A 200 -16.95 -19.95 32.81
CA ASN A 200 -16.76 -21.11 33.69
C ASN A 200 -15.28 -21.45 33.91
N GLU A 201 -14.39 -20.97 33.05
CA GLU A 201 -12.96 -21.25 33.08
C GLU A 201 -12.15 -19.97 32.84
N HIS A 202 -10.84 -20.02 33.08
CA HIS A 202 -9.92 -18.96 32.68
C HIS A 202 -9.51 -19.17 31.21
N LYS A 203 -9.53 -18.10 30.41
CA LYS A 203 -9.14 -18.16 28.99
C LYS A 203 -8.15 -17.06 28.64
N THR A 204 -7.03 -17.45 28.03
CA THR A 204 -6.03 -16.54 27.47
C THR A 204 -6.56 -15.87 26.20
N GLY A 205 -6.39 -14.55 26.09
CA GLY A 205 -6.84 -13.76 24.94
C GLY A 205 -5.93 -13.84 23.73
N LEU A 206 -6.46 -13.52 22.56
CA LEU A 206 -5.70 -13.42 21.31
C LEU A 206 -4.65 -12.31 21.34
N VAL A 207 -4.89 -11.24 22.09
CA VAL A 207 -3.91 -10.18 22.34
C VAL A 207 -2.64 -10.78 22.97
N GLU A 208 -2.79 -11.60 24.01
CA GLU A 208 -1.67 -12.24 24.72
C GLU A 208 -0.92 -13.25 23.83
N GLN A 209 -1.66 -13.97 22.97
CA GLN A 209 -1.05 -14.90 22.00
C GLN A 209 -0.23 -14.19 20.93
N ALA A 210 -0.51 -12.91 20.67
CA ALA A 210 0.19 -12.08 19.69
C ALA A 210 1.34 -11.26 20.29
N ASP A 211 1.68 -11.46 21.57
CA ASP A 211 2.77 -10.73 22.22
C ASP A 211 4.11 -10.96 21.49
N GLY A 212 4.86 -9.88 21.30
CA GLY A 212 6.09 -9.86 20.50
C GLY A 212 5.88 -9.85 18.98
N GLY A 213 4.63 -9.88 18.49
CA GLY A 213 4.33 -9.98 17.06
C GLY A 213 3.19 -9.09 16.60
N TYR A 214 2.30 -9.67 15.79
CA TYR A 214 1.23 -8.98 15.07
C TYR A 214 -0.14 -9.57 15.40
N LEU A 215 -1.12 -8.69 15.61
CA LEU A 215 -2.53 -9.04 15.72
C LEU A 215 -3.30 -8.41 14.57
N LEU A 216 -3.76 -9.24 13.65
CA LEU A 216 -4.61 -8.86 12.53
C LEU A 216 -6.08 -8.93 12.93
N LEU A 217 -6.73 -7.77 12.95
CA LEU A 217 -8.15 -7.62 13.27
C LEU A 217 -8.92 -7.25 12.01
N ASP A 218 -9.59 -8.23 11.39
CA ASP A 218 -10.46 -7.97 10.25
C ASP A 218 -11.83 -7.47 10.70
N GLU A 219 -12.44 -6.63 9.88
CA GLU A 219 -13.72 -5.96 10.15
C GLU A 219 -13.74 -5.27 11.53
N VAL A 220 -12.67 -4.55 11.88
CA VAL A 220 -12.46 -3.96 13.23
C VAL A 220 -13.60 -3.01 13.67
N HIS A 221 -14.34 -2.44 12.73
CA HIS A 221 -15.51 -1.61 13.01
C HIS A 221 -16.66 -2.36 13.69
N ARG A 222 -16.64 -3.71 13.67
CA ARG A 222 -17.60 -4.57 14.37
C ARG A 222 -17.37 -4.65 15.88
N LEU A 223 -16.24 -4.14 16.37
CA LEU A 223 -15.99 -4.03 17.79
C LEU A 223 -16.94 -3.05 18.46
N SER A 224 -17.45 -3.46 19.63
CA SER A 224 -18.18 -2.55 20.51
C SER A 224 -17.30 -1.37 20.94
N TYR A 225 -17.95 -0.29 21.39
CA TYR A 225 -17.27 0.88 21.95
C TYR A 225 -16.23 0.49 23.00
N GLU A 226 -16.61 -0.39 23.95
CA GLU A 226 -15.72 -0.87 25.01
C GLU A 226 -14.53 -1.67 24.47
N GLY A 227 -14.75 -2.50 23.43
CA GLY A 227 -13.67 -3.22 22.77
C GLY A 227 -12.65 -2.29 22.11
N GLN A 228 -13.13 -1.23 21.44
CA GLN A 228 -12.26 -0.22 20.83
C GLN A 228 -11.46 0.57 21.88
N GLU A 229 -12.06 0.93 23.02
CA GLU A 229 -11.35 1.59 24.14
C GLU A 229 -10.27 0.69 24.76
N LYS A 230 -10.52 -0.62 24.86
CA LYS A 230 -9.49 -1.58 25.30
C LYS A 230 -8.33 -1.68 24.33
N LEU A 231 -8.60 -1.74 23.02
CA LEU A 231 -7.52 -1.69 22.02
C LEU A 231 -6.76 -0.36 22.05
N PHE A 232 -7.45 0.75 22.32
CA PHE A 232 -6.78 2.05 22.49
C PHE A 232 -5.72 2.01 23.61
N SER A 233 -5.99 1.32 24.72
CA SER A 233 -4.99 1.18 25.80
C SER A 233 -3.72 0.45 25.34
N ILE A 234 -3.87 -0.52 24.43
CA ILE A 234 -2.74 -1.22 23.80
C ILE A 234 -1.97 -0.28 22.87
N LEU A 235 -2.69 0.46 22.03
CA LEU A 235 -2.09 1.42 21.07
C LEU A 235 -1.36 2.58 21.77
N ASP A 236 -1.89 3.07 22.90
CA ASP A 236 -1.39 4.25 23.60
C ASP A 236 -0.26 3.91 24.59
N LYS A 237 -0.37 2.77 25.29
CA LYS A 237 0.52 2.43 26.42
C LYS A 237 1.23 1.09 26.29
N GLY A 238 0.86 0.26 25.31
CA GLY A 238 1.34 -1.12 25.24
C GLY A 238 0.87 -1.94 26.44
N GLU A 239 -0.35 -1.72 26.90
CA GLU A 239 -0.90 -2.39 28.09
C GLU A 239 -2.31 -2.92 27.83
N TYR A 240 -2.63 -4.08 28.41
CA TYR A 240 -4.01 -4.61 28.39
C TYR A 240 -4.39 -5.27 29.71
N ARG A 241 -5.70 -5.49 29.89
CA ARG A 241 -6.27 -6.23 31.03
C ARG A 241 -7.29 -7.27 30.54
N PRO A 242 -7.19 -8.53 30.98
CA PRO A 242 -8.24 -9.52 30.75
C PRO A 242 -9.56 -9.12 31.42
N LEU A 243 -10.68 -9.63 30.92
CA LEU A 243 -12.00 -9.37 31.50
C LEU A 243 -12.10 -9.91 32.93
N GLY A 244 -12.76 -9.14 33.81
CA GLY A 244 -12.95 -9.50 35.22
C GLY A 244 -11.71 -9.38 36.09
N VAL A 245 -10.61 -8.80 35.58
CA VAL A 245 -9.37 -8.59 36.32
C VAL A 245 -9.22 -7.12 36.72
N SER A 246 -9.14 -6.85 38.01
CA SER A 246 -8.92 -5.52 38.60
C SER A 246 -7.46 -5.22 38.96
N SER A 247 -6.54 -6.17 38.72
CA SER A 247 -5.12 -5.99 38.98
C SER A 247 -4.46 -5.00 38.01
N GLN A 248 -3.18 -4.71 38.23
CA GLN A 248 -2.39 -3.88 37.32
C GLN A 248 -2.45 -4.41 35.87
N PRO A 249 -2.44 -3.49 34.87
CA PRO A 249 -2.31 -3.88 33.46
C PRO A 249 -1.07 -4.73 33.22
N ARG A 250 -1.15 -5.60 32.22
CA ARG A 250 0.00 -6.34 31.71
C ARG A 250 0.60 -5.56 30.55
N SER A 251 1.91 -5.31 30.58
CA SER A 251 2.64 -4.79 29.43
C SER A 251 2.66 -5.83 28.32
N ILE A 252 2.46 -5.37 27.08
CA ILE A 252 2.45 -6.21 25.89
C ILE A 252 3.07 -5.47 24.71
N SER A 253 3.80 -6.19 23.87
CA SER A 253 4.48 -5.67 22.69
C SER A 253 3.85 -6.25 21.43
N VAL A 254 2.67 -5.76 21.05
CA VAL A 254 1.92 -6.24 19.87
C VAL A 254 1.73 -5.13 18.84
N ARG A 255 1.86 -5.44 17.55
CA ARG A 255 1.56 -4.54 16.44
C ARG A 255 0.19 -4.87 15.88
N LEU A 256 -0.77 -3.97 16.05
CA LEU A 256 -2.10 -4.12 15.46
C LEU A 256 -2.05 -3.83 13.95
N ILE A 257 -2.61 -4.75 13.17
CA ILE A 257 -3.02 -4.51 11.78
C ILE A 257 -4.55 -4.60 11.77
N CYS A 258 -5.23 -3.47 11.69
CA CYS A 258 -6.69 -3.40 11.67
C CYS A 258 -7.16 -3.28 10.23
N ALA A 259 -8.16 -4.06 9.82
CA ALA A 259 -8.77 -3.95 8.51
C ALA A 259 -10.26 -3.59 8.62
N THR A 260 -10.74 -2.73 7.73
CA THR A 260 -12.15 -2.33 7.71
C THR A 260 -12.64 -2.08 6.28
N THR A 261 -13.90 -2.46 6.04
CA THR A 261 -14.66 -2.10 4.82
C THR A 261 -15.41 -0.79 4.97
N GLU A 262 -15.59 -0.31 6.20
CA GLU A 262 -16.23 0.96 6.47
C GLU A 262 -15.27 2.16 6.36
N PRO A 263 -15.78 3.34 5.95
CA PRO A 263 -15.03 4.57 5.99
C PRO A 263 -14.47 4.85 7.39
N VAL A 264 -13.22 5.35 7.47
CA VAL A 264 -12.53 5.60 8.74
C VAL A 264 -13.39 6.43 9.72
N GLY A 265 -14.13 7.43 9.24
CA GLY A 265 -14.92 8.33 10.08
C GLY A 265 -16.28 7.82 10.58
N SER A 266 -16.77 6.64 10.14
CA SER A 266 -18.15 6.21 10.43
C SER A 266 -18.30 5.39 11.71
N ALA A 267 -17.43 4.41 11.94
CA ALA A 267 -17.65 3.39 12.99
C ALA A 267 -16.49 3.23 13.99
N LEU A 268 -15.30 3.76 13.68
CA LEU A 268 -14.18 3.73 14.60
C LEU A 268 -14.18 4.95 15.52
N LEU A 269 -13.74 4.80 16.76
CA LEU A 269 -13.57 5.91 17.69
C LEU A 269 -12.46 6.85 17.22
N ARG A 270 -12.68 8.17 17.35
CA ARG A 270 -11.66 9.16 16.98
C ARG A 270 -10.36 9.02 17.77
N THR A 271 -10.44 8.62 19.03
CA THR A 271 -9.30 8.33 19.91
C THR A 271 -8.49 7.16 19.37
N PHE A 272 -9.16 6.08 19.01
CA PHE A 272 -8.57 4.89 18.39
C PHE A 272 -7.87 5.22 17.06
N GLN A 273 -8.57 5.92 16.15
CA GLN A 273 -8.01 6.30 14.84
C GLN A 273 -6.73 7.14 14.96
N ARG A 274 -6.71 8.13 15.87
CA ARG A 274 -5.57 9.04 16.06
C ARG A 274 -4.30 8.34 16.58
N ARG A 275 -4.41 7.13 17.11
CA ARG A 275 -3.27 6.35 17.62
C ARG A 275 -2.71 5.37 16.62
N ILE A 276 -3.39 5.13 15.50
CA ILE A 276 -2.84 4.35 14.40
C ILE A 276 -2.00 5.27 13.52
N GLN A 277 -0.70 4.99 13.41
CA GLN A 277 0.25 5.87 12.74
C GLN A 277 0.17 5.77 11.21
N VAL A 278 -0.18 4.60 10.68
CA VAL A 278 -0.17 4.33 9.24
C VAL A 278 -1.55 3.91 8.77
N CYS A 279 -2.15 4.70 7.87
CA CYS A 279 -3.38 4.36 7.18
C CYS A 279 -3.09 4.03 5.72
N ILE A 280 -3.48 2.84 5.30
CA ILE A 280 -3.26 2.30 3.95
C ILE A 280 -4.62 2.05 3.31
N ASP A 281 -4.90 2.77 2.23
CA ASP A 281 -6.10 2.54 1.42
C ASP A 281 -5.78 1.56 0.29
N LEU A 282 -6.51 0.45 0.25
CA LEU A 282 -6.46 -0.50 -0.84
C LEU A 282 -7.60 -0.20 -1.82
N PRO A 283 -7.31 0.38 -3.00
CA PRO A 283 -8.33 0.78 -3.95
C PRO A 283 -9.13 -0.42 -4.43
N GLY A 284 -10.41 -0.17 -4.71
CA GLY A 284 -11.32 -1.15 -5.27
C GLY A 284 -10.84 -1.66 -6.62
N ILE A 285 -11.17 -2.91 -6.97
CA ILE A 285 -10.68 -3.53 -8.21
C ILE A 285 -10.95 -2.68 -9.47
N ARG A 286 -12.10 -2.00 -9.52
CA ARG A 286 -12.51 -1.13 -10.64
C ARG A 286 -11.68 0.14 -10.79
N GLN A 287 -10.97 0.55 -9.74
CA GLN A 287 -10.07 1.71 -9.74
C GLN A 287 -8.64 1.32 -10.14
N ARG A 288 -8.34 0.03 -10.27
CA ARG A 288 -7.05 -0.49 -10.74
C ARG A 288 -7.04 -0.57 -12.28
N SER A 289 -5.87 -0.66 -12.88
CA SER A 289 -5.72 -0.77 -14.34
C SER A 289 -6.41 -2.05 -14.88
N VAL A 290 -6.83 -2.01 -16.15
CA VAL A 290 -7.50 -3.15 -16.80
C VAL A 290 -6.65 -4.42 -16.76
N GLU A 291 -5.33 -4.29 -16.90
CA GLU A 291 -4.39 -5.41 -16.79
C GLU A 291 -4.43 -6.05 -15.39
N GLU A 292 -4.44 -5.24 -14.33
CA GLU A 292 -4.52 -5.72 -12.95
C GLU A 292 -5.87 -6.37 -12.64
N GLN A 293 -6.97 -5.83 -13.18
CA GLN A 293 -8.31 -6.41 -13.06
C GLN A 293 -8.32 -7.84 -13.64
N ILE A 294 -7.84 -8.01 -14.87
CA ILE A 294 -7.79 -9.31 -15.56
C ILE A 294 -6.88 -10.30 -14.81
N ARG A 295 -5.73 -9.84 -14.32
CA ARG A 295 -4.80 -10.70 -13.55
C ARG A 295 -5.39 -11.13 -12.21
N THR A 296 -6.14 -10.25 -11.54
CA THR A 296 -6.79 -10.56 -10.25
C THR A 296 -7.86 -11.63 -10.44
N ASP A 297 -8.71 -11.50 -11.48
CA ASP A 297 -9.71 -12.51 -11.82
C ASP A 297 -9.08 -13.88 -12.13
N ARG A 298 -7.95 -13.89 -12.86
CA ARG A 298 -7.21 -15.12 -13.16
C ARG A 298 -6.50 -15.72 -11.94
N GLY A 299 -5.96 -14.87 -11.06
CA GLY A 299 -5.28 -15.28 -9.83
C GLY A 299 -6.21 -16.00 -8.84
N VAL A 300 -7.45 -15.51 -8.72
CA VAL A 300 -8.52 -16.15 -7.93
C VAL A 300 -8.89 -17.53 -8.51
N LEU A 301 -8.93 -17.66 -9.84
CA LEU A 301 -9.21 -18.93 -10.51
C LEU A 301 -8.08 -19.98 -10.33
N THR A 302 -6.83 -19.55 -10.16
CA THR A 302 -5.69 -20.45 -9.89
C THR A 302 -5.56 -20.83 -8.42
N ALA A 303 -6.01 -19.99 -7.48
CA ALA A 303 -5.99 -20.29 -6.04
C ALA A 303 -7.06 -21.31 -5.60
N GLY A 304 -8.02 -21.63 -6.47
CA GLY A 304 -9.14 -22.55 -6.20
C GLY A 304 -8.89 -24.05 -6.42
N LYS A 305 -7.65 -24.49 -6.72
CA LYS A 305 -7.32 -25.93 -6.78
C LYS A 305 -6.47 -26.33 -5.58
N PRO A 306 -7.04 -26.98 -4.55
CA PRO A 306 -6.21 -27.75 -3.63
C PRO A 306 -5.49 -28.82 -4.46
N GLN A 307 -4.16 -28.79 -4.47
CA GLN A 307 -3.37 -29.93 -4.91
C GLN A 307 -3.61 -31.06 -3.91
N ASN A 308 -4.61 -31.88 -4.19
CA ASN A 308 -4.73 -33.22 -3.62
C ASN A 308 -3.47 -34.00 -4.00
N ARG A 309 -2.48 -34.03 -3.11
CA ARG A 309 -1.50 -35.11 -3.08
C ARG A 309 -2.10 -36.25 -2.27
N THR A 310 -2.95 -37.03 -2.93
CA THR A 310 -3.31 -38.38 -2.47
C THR A 310 -2.09 -39.29 -2.61
N HIS A 311 -1.55 -39.67 -1.46
CA HIS A 311 -1.10 -41.01 -1.05
C HIS A 311 -0.62 -42.00 -2.12
N GLY A 312 0.60 -42.47 -1.92
CA GLY A 312 1.06 -43.80 -2.33
C GLY A 312 2.06 -44.32 -1.30
N GLN A 313 1.55 -44.99 -0.27
CA GLN A 313 2.33 -45.92 0.54
C GLN A 313 2.74 -47.09 -0.35
N HIS A 314 4.02 -47.46 -0.32
CA HIS A 314 4.50 -48.83 -0.15
C HIS A 314 5.98 -48.78 0.27
#